data_AF-A0A6P8HAZ4-F1
#
_entry.id   AF-A0A6P8HAZ4-F1
#
_cell.length_a   1.000
_cell.length_b   1.000
_cell.length_c   1.000
_cell.angle_alpha   90.00
_cell.angle_beta   90.00
_cell.angle_gamma   90.00
#
_symmetry.space_group_name_H-M   'P 1'
#
loop_
_entity.id
_entity.type
_entity.pdbx_description
1 polymer ?
#
loop_
_entity_poly.entity_id
_entity_poly.type
_entity_poly.pdbx_seq_one_letter_code
_entity_poly.pdbx_strand_id
1 'polypeptide(L)'
;LCYGHLKTEKLPEHLQPIRIDCGTGLRTRAVQALFHQYGELKSRLVTVTGVSSCMDALLFHWCSSVWFHQKIKKDTKIWMFYFKLSSEKTRGSHTNPRRFSKKWLNTVDFLRDNPNDGFIVLAVSCLNFISFQPVIGMVLTEALVGVSQGMKHCRVKLMFHSHRKDKRYRPESGYQVILDPVQDVRVLKWWHSLYPT
;
A
#
# COMPACT_ATOMS: atom_id res chain seq x y z
N LEU A 1 32.65 -22.60 -5.09
CA LEU A 1 31.95 -21.51 -4.36
C LEU A 1 31.31 -20.59 -5.40
N CYS A 2 30.03 -20.79 -5.68
CA CYS A 2 29.32 -20.09 -6.76
C CYS A 2 29.00 -18.65 -6.35
N TYR A 3 29.67 -17.67 -6.93
CA TYR A 3 29.24 -16.28 -6.90
C TYR A 3 27.98 -16.14 -7.76
N GLY A 4 26.82 -16.24 -7.12
CA GLY A 4 25.55 -15.90 -7.73
C GLY A 4 25.56 -14.44 -8.16
N HIS A 5 25.50 -14.20 -9.47
CA HIS A 5 25.43 -12.89 -10.08
C HIS A 5 24.15 -12.19 -9.61
N LEU A 6 24.24 -11.37 -8.56
CA LEU A 6 23.16 -10.46 -8.15
C LEU A 6 22.94 -9.48 -9.31
N LYS A 7 21.90 -9.71 -10.13
CA LYS A 7 21.37 -8.67 -11.00
C LYS A 7 20.90 -7.53 -10.10
N THR A 8 21.76 -6.53 -9.90
CA THR A 8 21.42 -5.32 -9.18
C THR A 8 20.42 -4.53 -10.01
N GLU A 9 19.12 -4.68 -9.70
CA GLU A 9 18.10 -3.74 -10.18
C GLU A 9 18.54 -2.33 -9.76
N LYS A 10 18.61 -1.40 -10.72
CA LYS A 10 18.98 -0.02 -10.43
C LYS A 10 18.00 0.55 -9.41
N LEU A 11 18.53 1.08 -8.31
CA LEU A 11 17.72 1.73 -7.29
C LEU A 11 16.95 2.93 -7.88
N PRO A 12 15.69 3.13 -7.46
CA PRO A 12 14.98 4.38 -7.70
C PRO A 12 15.82 5.59 -7.30
N GLU A 13 15.70 6.69 -8.05
CA GLU A 13 16.54 7.89 -7.87
C GLU A 13 16.56 8.41 -6.42
N HIS A 14 15.41 8.36 -5.73
CA HIS A 14 15.27 8.81 -4.34
C HIS A 14 15.90 7.87 -3.29
N LEU A 15 16.28 6.64 -3.68
CA LEU A 15 16.96 5.66 -2.83
C LEU A 15 18.46 5.55 -3.15
N GLN A 16 18.96 6.29 -4.14
CA GLN A 16 20.38 6.29 -4.46
C GLN A 16 21.19 6.96 -3.33
N PRO A 17 22.42 6.51 -3.05
CA PRO A 17 23.23 7.02 -1.94
C PRO A 17 23.36 8.54 -1.90
N ILE A 18 23.48 9.19 -3.07
CA ILE A 18 23.63 10.65 -3.16
C ILE A 18 22.36 11.42 -2.74
N ARG A 19 21.19 10.78 -2.77
CA ARG A 19 19.89 11.36 -2.37
C ARG A 19 19.33 10.77 -1.08
N ILE A 20 19.91 9.68 -0.58
CA ILE A 20 19.42 9.00 0.62
C ILE A 20 19.60 9.83 1.89
N ASP A 21 20.59 10.72 1.89
CA ASP A 21 20.87 11.67 2.97
C ASP A 21 20.07 12.98 2.83
N CYS A 22 19.39 13.21 1.70
CA CYS A 22 18.64 14.43 1.45
C CYS A 22 17.22 14.35 2.07
N GLY A 23 17.08 14.61 3.37
CA GLY A 23 15.77 14.81 4.03
C GLY A 23 15.54 13.95 5.27
N THR A 24 14.34 13.99 5.85
CA THR A 24 13.95 13.11 6.97
C THR A 24 13.74 11.67 6.51
N GLY A 25 13.89 10.71 7.43
CA GLY A 25 13.63 9.30 7.21
C GLY A 25 14.76 8.52 6.55
N LEU A 26 16.01 8.81 6.92
CA LEU A 26 17.18 8.07 6.43
C LEU A 26 17.04 6.56 6.65
N ARG A 27 16.59 6.12 7.84
CA ARG A 27 16.36 4.71 8.13
C ARG A 27 15.32 4.09 7.20
N THR A 28 14.23 4.80 6.95
CA THR A 28 13.14 4.37 6.06
C THR A 28 13.68 4.12 4.65
N ARG A 29 14.44 5.07 4.11
CA ARG A 29 15.05 4.95 2.77
C ARG A 29 16.11 3.86 2.72
N ALA A 30 16.93 3.72 3.75
CA ALA A 30 17.92 2.64 3.84
C ALA A 30 17.26 1.26 3.82
N VAL A 31 16.17 1.08 4.59
CA VAL A 31 15.37 -0.16 4.57
C VAL A 31 14.80 -0.41 3.19
N GLN A 32 14.19 0.60 2.54
CA GLN A 32 13.67 0.46 1.17
C GLN A 32 14.77 0.07 0.17
N ALA A 33 15.94 0.71 0.23
CA ALA A 33 17.07 0.41 -0.65
C ALA A 33 17.55 -1.04 -0.48
N LEU A 34 17.67 -1.54 0.76
CA LEU A 34 17.98 -2.95 1.04
C LEU A 34 16.91 -3.88 0.45
N PHE A 35 15.63 -3.57 0.66
CA PHE A 35 14.54 -4.37 0.12
C PHE A 35 14.53 -4.40 -1.42
N HIS A 36 14.94 -3.32 -2.09
CA HIS A 36 15.06 -3.29 -3.53
C HIS A 36 16.18 -4.21 -4.05
N GLN A 37 17.34 -4.21 -3.40
CA GLN A 37 18.54 -4.91 -3.88
C GLN A 37 18.57 -6.40 -3.53
N TYR A 38 17.99 -6.78 -2.39
CA TYR A 38 18.11 -8.15 -1.87
C TYR A 38 16.88 -8.99 -2.25
N GLY A 39 16.94 -9.64 -3.42
CA GLY A 39 15.87 -10.52 -3.91
C GLY A 39 15.48 -11.66 -2.95
N GLU A 40 16.44 -12.21 -2.21
CA GLU A 40 16.22 -13.25 -1.19
C GLU A 40 15.28 -12.78 -0.06
N LEU A 41 15.39 -11.51 0.34
CA LEU A 41 14.48 -10.91 1.32
C LEU A 41 13.06 -10.79 0.76
N LYS A 42 12.91 -10.43 -0.53
CA LYS A 42 11.60 -10.38 -1.21
C LYS A 42 10.95 -11.76 -1.21
N SER A 43 11.68 -12.79 -1.62
CA SER A 43 11.16 -14.17 -1.74
C SER A 43 10.71 -14.74 -0.39
N ARG A 44 11.53 -14.61 0.66
CA ARG A 44 11.23 -15.16 1.99
C ARG A 44 10.00 -14.51 2.65
N LEU A 45 9.74 -13.23 2.37
CA LEU A 45 8.59 -12.52 2.95
C LEU A 45 7.29 -12.80 2.19
N VAL A 46 7.34 -13.04 0.88
CA VAL A 46 6.17 -13.40 0.07
C VAL A 46 5.63 -14.79 0.46
N THR A 47 6.51 -15.75 0.80
CA THR A 47 6.10 -17.12 1.16
C THR A 47 5.31 -17.21 2.48
N VAL A 48 5.42 -16.20 3.35
CA VAL A 48 4.86 -16.24 4.72
C VAL A 48 3.40 -15.74 4.78
N THR A 49 2.88 -15.08 3.74
CA THR A 49 1.54 -14.47 3.78
C THR A 49 0.65 -14.97 2.65
N GLY A 50 -0.26 -15.90 2.95
CA GLY A 50 -1.34 -16.24 2.02
C GLY A 50 -2.24 -15.04 1.74
N VAL A 51 -2.77 -14.93 0.52
CA VAL A 51 -3.57 -13.76 0.06
C VAL A 51 -4.72 -13.44 1.03
N SER A 52 -5.41 -14.46 1.56
CA SER A 52 -6.51 -14.27 2.53
C SER A 52 -6.02 -13.63 3.84
N SER A 53 -4.95 -14.17 4.45
CA SER A 53 -4.36 -13.61 5.68
C SER A 53 -3.85 -12.17 5.52
N CYS A 54 -3.56 -11.78 4.28
CA CYS A 54 -3.10 -10.43 3.94
C CYS A 54 -4.24 -9.40 3.85
N MET A 55 -5.43 -9.83 3.43
CA MET A 55 -6.60 -8.95 3.32
C MET A 55 -7.18 -8.60 4.68
N ASP A 56 -7.14 -9.52 5.64
CA ASP A 56 -7.59 -9.29 7.01
C ASP A 56 -6.76 -8.19 7.71
N ALA A 57 -5.48 -8.05 7.35
CA ALA A 57 -4.61 -7.00 7.86
C ALA A 57 -5.05 -5.58 7.46
N LEU A 58 -5.95 -5.46 6.47
CA LEU A 58 -6.48 -4.18 5.99
C LEU A 58 -7.71 -3.73 6.79
N LEU A 59 -8.36 -4.64 7.52
CA LEU A 59 -9.62 -4.34 8.20
C LEU A 59 -9.44 -3.27 9.26
N PHE A 60 -10.49 -2.47 9.45
CA PHE A 60 -10.58 -1.33 10.36
C PHE A 60 -9.57 -0.21 10.11
N HIS A 61 -8.92 -0.20 8.95
CA HIS A 61 -8.10 0.92 8.51
C HIS A 61 -8.93 1.93 7.71
N TRP A 62 -8.51 3.19 7.79
CA TRP A 62 -9.14 4.32 7.12
C TRP A 62 -8.57 4.51 5.74
N CYS A 63 -9.42 4.66 4.74
CA CYS A 63 -8.99 5.01 3.41
C CYS A 63 -8.54 6.47 3.37
N SER A 64 -7.22 6.69 3.36
CA SER A 64 -6.61 8.02 3.30
C SER A 64 -6.55 8.57 1.87
N SER A 65 -6.42 7.69 0.88
CA SER A 65 -6.32 8.08 -0.53
C SER A 65 -6.66 6.89 -1.44
N VAL A 66 -7.19 7.21 -2.62
CA VAL A 66 -7.44 6.28 -3.71
C VAL A 66 -6.89 6.89 -4.98
N TRP A 67 -6.18 6.10 -5.78
CA TRP A 67 -5.75 6.51 -7.11
C TRP A 67 -5.68 5.29 -8.03
N PHE A 68 -5.67 5.57 -9.32
CA PHE A 68 -5.57 4.55 -10.35
C PHE A 68 -4.81 5.07 -11.56
N HIS A 69 -4.20 4.17 -12.30
CA HIS A 69 -3.56 4.49 -13.57
C HIS A 69 -3.59 3.28 -14.50
N GLN A 70 -3.54 3.54 -15.80
CA GLN A 70 -3.40 2.49 -16.80
C GLN A 70 -1.93 2.09 -16.95
N LYS A 71 -1.67 0.79 -17.13
CA LYS A 71 -0.35 0.24 -17.48
C LYS A 71 -0.51 -0.75 -18.63
N ILE A 72 0.54 -0.92 -19.42
CA ILE A 72 0.60 -1.95 -20.47
C ILE A 72 1.43 -3.12 -19.93
N LYS A 73 0.88 -4.33 -19.97
CA LYS A 73 1.54 -5.56 -19.55
C LYS A 73 1.36 -6.61 -20.64
N LYS A 74 2.46 -7.03 -21.30
CA LYS A 74 2.43 -7.99 -22.41
C LYS A 74 1.38 -7.61 -23.48
N ASP A 75 1.47 -6.38 -23.97
CA ASP A 75 0.54 -5.77 -24.95
C ASP A 75 -0.93 -5.68 -24.54
N THR A 76 -1.26 -6.05 -23.30
CA THR A 76 -2.61 -5.90 -22.75
C THR A 76 -2.65 -4.66 -21.86
N LYS A 77 -3.64 -3.80 -22.09
CA LYS A 77 -3.94 -2.67 -21.21
C LYS A 77 -4.56 -3.19 -19.92
N ILE A 78 -3.98 -2.81 -18.78
CA ILE A 78 -4.47 -3.15 -17.44
C ILE A 78 -4.66 -1.88 -16.62
N TRP A 79 -5.60 -1.92 -15.68
CA TRP A 79 -5.88 -0.85 -14.74
C TRP A 79 -5.39 -1.23 -13.35
N MET A 80 -4.56 -0.37 -12.76
CA MET A 80 -4.12 -0.52 -11.38
C MET A 80 -4.95 0.39 -10.49
N PHE A 81 -5.56 -0.17 -9.45
CA PHE A 81 -6.26 0.55 -8.40
C PHE A 81 -5.47 0.43 -7.11
N TYR A 82 -5.34 1.55 -6.39
CA TYR A 82 -4.63 1.63 -5.13
C TYR A 82 -5.50 2.24 -4.06
N PHE A 83 -5.53 1.62 -2.89
CA PHE A 83 -6.21 2.11 -1.70
C PHE A 83 -5.16 2.25 -0.59
N LYS A 84 -4.83 3.49 -0.21
CA LYS A 84 -3.91 3.74 0.91
C LYS A 84 -4.71 3.78 2.20
N LEU A 85 -4.51 2.76 3.02
CA LEU A 85 -5.20 2.55 4.27
C LEU A 85 -4.29 2.92 5.44
N SER A 86 -4.85 3.56 6.45
CA SER A 86 -4.13 4.06 7.61
C SER A 86 -4.74 3.54 8.90
N SER A 87 -3.91 3.08 9.84
CA SER A 87 -4.43 2.63 11.13
C SER A 87 -4.83 3.81 12.00
N GLU A 88 -5.68 3.58 13.02
CA GLU A 88 -6.09 4.61 13.97
C GLU A 88 -4.90 5.33 14.65
N LYS A 89 -3.76 4.65 14.81
CA LYS A 89 -2.54 5.19 15.44
C LYS A 89 -1.88 6.31 14.64
N THR A 90 -2.13 6.42 13.33
CA THR A 90 -1.50 7.46 12.48
C THR A 90 -2.19 8.82 12.59
N ARG A 91 -3.42 8.90 13.14
CA ARG A 91 -4.17 10.17 13.28
C ARG A 91 -3.57 11.14 14.29
N GLY A 92 -2.84 10.62 15.30
CA GLY A 92 -2.26 11.43 16.38
C GLY A 92 -0.80 11.84 16.16
N SER A 93 -0.05 11.14 15.31
CA SER A 93 1.40 11.31 15.22
C SER A 93 1.86 12.21 14.09
N HIS A 94 1.06 12.36 13.02
CA HIS A 94 1.40 13.18 11.87
C HIS A 94 0.51 14.41 11.78
N THR A 95 0.46 15.21 12.86
CA THR A 95 0.29 16.65 12.63
C THR A 95 1.48 17.05 11.79
N ASN A 96 1.31 17.12 10.46
CA ASN A 96 2.30 17.64 9.53
C ASN A 96 2.66 19.03 10.06
N PRO A 97 3.77 19.17 10.80
CA PRO A 97 4.16 20.46 11.29
C PRO A 97 4.44 21.23 10.02
N ARG A 98 3.78 22.38 9.87
CA ARG A 98 3.94 23.27 8.70
C ARG A 98 5.40 23.17 8.27
N ARG A 99 5.61 22.54 7.11
CA ARG A 99 6.93 22.05 6.72
C ARG A 99 7.94 23.17 6.98
N PHE A 100 9.05 22.85 7.63
CA PHE A 100 10.21 23.75 7.79
C PHE A 100 10.14 24.87 8.84
N SER A 101 9.36 24.76 9.92
CA SER A 101 9.66 25.63 11.07
C SER A 101 11.02 25.25 11.69
N LYS A 102 11.85 26.25 12.03
CA LYS A 102 13.16 26.05 12.70
C LYS A 102 13.04 25.22 13.98
N LYS A 103 11.92 25.37 14.70
CA LYS A 103 11.56 24.61 15.90
C LYS A 103 11.23 23.14 15.60
N TRP A 104 10.64 22.85 14.44
CA TRP A 104 10.41 21.47 14.02
C TRP A 104 11.72 20.77 13.68
N LEU A 105 12.60 21.41 12.88
CA LEU A 105 13.90 20.85 12.52
C LEU A 105 14.75 20.47 13.74
N ASN A 106 14.62 21.17 14.86
CA ASN A 106 15.34 20.86 16.10
C ASN A 106 14.74 19.70 16.91
N THR A 107 13.55 19.22 16.54
CA THR A 107 12.79 18.18 17.28
C THR A 107 12.61 16.91 16.46
N VAL A 108 12.71 16.95 15.13
CA VAL A 108 12.58 15.75 14.29
C VAL A 108 13.81 14.86 14.44
N ASP A 109 13.59 13.61 14.80
CA ASP A 109 14.57 12.56 14.59
C ASP A 109 14.62 12.25 13.08
N PHE A 110 15.47 12.98 12.34
CA PHE A 110 15.68 12.80 10.90
C PHE A 110 16.05 11.36 10.54
N LEU A 111 16.57 10.58 11.48
CA LEU A 111 16.89 9.17 11.25
C LEU A 111 15.63 8.31 11.30
N ARG A 112 14.72 8.57 12.25
CA ARG A 112 13.57 7.69 12.54
C ARG A 112 12.25 8.10 11.90
N ASP A 113 12.10 9.34 11.44
CA ASP A 113 10.85 9.80 10.84
C ASP A 113 10.44 8.94 9.64
N ASN A 114 9.21 8.43 9.67
CA ASN A 114 8.66 7.65 8.59
C ASN A 114 7.22 8.12 8.31
N PRO A 115 7.01 8.95 7.28
CA PRO A 115 5.69 9.48 6.96
C PRO A 115 4.71 8.41 6.46
N ASN A 116 5.20 7.22 6.13
CA ASN A 116 4.38 6.08 5.72
C ASN A 116 4.24 5.03 6.82
N ASP A 117 4.69 5.32 8.06
CA ASP A 117 4.49 4.40 9.16
C ASP A 117 3.00 4.25 9.49
N GLY A 118 2.58 3.01 9.78
CA GLY A 118 1.17 2.69 9.99
C GLY A 118 0.26 2.82 8.75
N PHE A 119 0.83 3.04 7.56
CA PHE A 119 0.11 2.95 6.29
C PHE A 119 0.35 1.62 5.58
N ILE A 120 -0.69 1.14 4.92
CA ILE A 120 -0.68 -0.05 4.07
C ILE A 120 -1.39 0.29 2.77
N VAL A 121 -0.89 -0.19 1.63
CA VAL A 121 -1.52 0.03 0.32
C VAL A 121 -2.05 -1.30 -0.21
N LEU A 122 -3.36 -1.37 -0.46
CA LEU A 122 -3.94 -2.43 -1.27
C LEU A 122 -3.82 -2.03 -2.75
N ALA A 123 -3.11 -2.84 -3.53
CA ALA A 123 -2.94 -2.68 -4.96
C ALA A 123 -3.65 -3.81 -5.71
N VAL A 124 -4.60 -3.47 -6.57
CA VAL A 124 -5.40 -4.43 -7.35
C VAL A 124 -5.23 -4.13 -8.82
N SER A 125 -4.93 -5.16 -9.62
CA SER A 125 -4.86 -5.04 -11.08
C SER A 125 -6.09 -5.67 -11.73
N CYS A 126 -6.74 -4.92 -12.61
CA CYS A 126 -7.94 -5.34 -13.34
C CYS A 126 -7.72 -5.24 -14.84
N LEU A 127 -8.47 -6.03 -15.62
CA LEU A 127 -8.48 -5.90 -17.09
C LEU A 127 -9.17 -4.60 -17.53
N ASN A 128 -10.24 -4.23 -16.83
CA ASN A 128 -11.08 -3.10 -17.19
C ASN A 128 -10.97 -1.97 -16.18
N PHE A 129 -11.31 -0.76 -16.62
CA PHE A 129 -11.55 0.34 -15.71
C PHE A 129 -12.87 0.10 -14.97
N ILE A 130 -12.89 0.43 -13.68
CA ILE A 130 -14.02 0.19 -12.80
C ILE A 130 -14.25 1.49 -12.04
N SER A 131 -15.42 2.08 -12.28
CA SER A 131 -15.84 3.29 -11.57
C SER A 131 -16.52 2.91 -10.26
N PHE A 132 -16.21 3.63 -9.19
CA PHE A 132 -16.85 3.52 -7.88
C PHE A 132 -16.84 4.90 -7.20
N GLN A 133 -17.73 5.08 -6.23
CA GLN A 133 -17.83 6.32 -5.48
C GLN A 133 -16.60 6.51 -4.59
N PRO A 134 -16.18 7.76 -4.32
CA PRO A 134 -15.06 8.03 -3.44
C PRO A 134 -15.28 7.43 -2.04
N VAL A 135 -14.33 6.59 -1.61
CA VAL A 135 -14.32 5.95 -0.27
C VAL A 135 -13.33 6.60 0.70
N ILE A 136 -12.74 7.72 0.31
CA ILE A 136 -11.77 8.46 1.13
C ILE A 136 -12.45 8.93 2.41
N GLY A 137 -11.77 8.75 3.55
CA GLY A 137 -12.28 9.06 4.89
C GLY A 137 -13.15 7.96 5.50
N MET A 138 -13.48 6.89 4.76
CA MET A 138 -14.23 5.75 5.26
C MET A 138 -13.31 4.67 5.83
N VAL A 139 -13.87 3.78 6.65
CA VAL A 139 -13.19 2.64 7.27
C VAL A 139 -13.49 1.38 6.46
N LEU A 140 -12.45 0.62 6.09
CA LEU A 140 -12.61 -0.68 5.45
C LEU A 140 -13.01 -1.71 6.52
N THR A 141 -14.17 -2.34 6.38
CA THR A 141 -14.74 -3.29 7.37
C THR A 141 -14.85 -4.71 6.85
N GLU A 142 -14.76 -4.88 5.53
CA GLU A 142 -14.77 -6.19 4.87
C GLU A 142 -13.83 -6.14 3.66
N ALA A 143 -13.02 -7.17 3.46
CA ALA A 143 -12.13 -7.29 2.32
C ALA A 143 -12.07 -8.76 1.90
N LEU A 144 -12.74 -9.11 0.80
CA LEU A 144 -12.84 -10.48 0.32
C LEU A 144 -12.25 -10.63 -1.08
N VAL A 145 -11.53 -11.72 -1.29
CA VAL A 145 -11.13 -12.21 -2.61
C VAL A 145 -11.97 -13.43 -2.93
N GLY A 146 -12.81 -13.31 -3.94
CA GLY A 146 -13.65 -14.38 -4.45
C GLY A 146 -13.35 -14.66 -5.92
N VAL A 147 -14.28 -15.37 -6.56
CA VAL A 147 -14.22 -15.71 -7.97
C VAL A 147 -15.28 -14.93 -8.75
N SER A 148 -14.94 -14.51 -9.97
CA SER A 148 -15.82 -13.81 -10.91
C SER A 148 -16.95 -14.72 -11.44
N GLN A 149 -18.00 -14.10 -11.99
CA GLN A 149 -19.09 -14.81 -12.66
C GLN A 149 -18.53 -15.54 -13.90
N GLY A 150 -18.59 -16.87 -13.90
CA GLY A 150 -17.97 -17.73 -14.92
C GLY A 150 -16.62 -18.34 -14.52
N MET A 151 -16.15 -18.08 -13.30
CA MET A 151 -14.99 -18.75 -12.66
C MET A 151 -13.63 -18.58 -13.33
N LYS A 152 -13.49 -17.65 -14.29
CA LYS A 152 -12.24 -17.43 -15.04
C LYS A 152 -11.27 -16.45 -14.38
N HIS A 153 -11.78 -15.58 -13.50
CA HIS A 153 -11.01 -14.50 -12.89
C HIS A 153 -11.30 -14.38 -11.41
N CYS A 154 -10.41 -13.73 -10.67
CA CYS A 154 -10.68 -13.34 -9.29
C CYS A 154 -11.59 -12.09 -9.26
N ARG A 155 -12.26 -11.90 -8.13
CA ARG A 155 -13.06 -10.71 -7.82
C ARG A 155 -12.66 -10.22 -6.44
N VAL A 156 -12.47 -8.91 -6.29
CA VAL A 156 -12.23 -8.29 -4.98
C VAL A 156 -13.47 -7.53 -4.56
N LYS A 157 -13.97 -7.79 -3.35
CA LYS A 157 -15.06 -7.04 -2.71
C LYS A 157 -14.48 -6.31 -1.50
N LEU A 158 -14.68 -5.00 -1.45
CA LEU A 158 -14.33 -4.15 -0.32
C LEU A 158 -15.61 -3.50 0.21
N MET A 159 -15.80 -3.52 1.53
CA MET A 159 -16.90 -2.79 2.18
C MET A 159 -16.33 -1.65 3.01
N PHE A 160 -16.80 -0.45 2.72
CA PHE A 160 -16.41 0.76 3.43
C PHE A 160 -17.58 1.32 4.22
N HIS A 161 -17.33 1.75 5.45
CA HIS A 161 -18.33 2.44 6.27
C HIS A 161 -17.83 3.80 6.71
N SER A 162 -18.76 4.75 6.82
CA SER A 162 -18.49 5.98 7.56
C SER A 162 -18.03 5.64 8.97
N HIS A 163 -17.03 6.35 9.47
CA HIS A 163 -16.50 6.07 10.78
C HIS A 163 -17.55 6.23 11.89
N ARG A 164 -17.47 5.34 12.87
CA ARG A 164 -18.31 5.34 14.05
C ARG A 164 -17.46 5.11 15.28
N LYS A 165 -17.73 5.87 16.35
CA LYS A 165 -17.00 5.76 17.62
C LYS A 165 -17.18 4.41 18.29
N ASP A 166 -18.36 3.79 18.13
CA ASP A 166 -18.71 2.50 18.72
C ASP A 166 -18.19 1.29 17.93
N LYS A 167 -17.58 1.52 16.75
CA LYS A 167 -17.08 0.48 15.82
C LYS A 167 -18.15 -0.55 15.41
N ARG A 168 -19.44 -0.22 15.55
CA ARG A 168 -20.56 -1.09 15.15
C ARG A 168 -21.03 -0.73 13.75
N TYR A 169 -20.57 -1.51 12.78
CA TYR A 169 -20.90 -1.35 11.38
C TYR A 169 -22.02 -2.30 10.98
N ARG A 170 -23.14 -1.76 10.48
CA ARG A 170 -24.22 -2.58 9.93
C ARG A 170 -23.90 -2.90 8.46
N PRO A 171 -23.98 -4.16 8.01
CA PRO A 171 -23.65 -4.53 6.62
C PRO A 171 -24.37 -3.66 5.58
N GLU A 172 -25.64 -3.34 5.83
CA GLU A 172 -26.52 -2.61 4.90
C GLU A 172 -26.21 -1.11 4.80
N SER A 173 -25.42 -0.57 5.73
CA SER A 173 -25.00 0.84 5.74
C SER A 173 -23.64 1.07 5.08
N GLY A 174 -23.03 0.02 4.52
CA GLY A 174 -21.71 0.07 3.91
C GLY A 174 -21.79 0.41 2.42
N TYR A 175 -20.77 1.12 1.95
CA TYR A 175 -20.53 1.31 0.53
C TYR A 175 -19.63 0.18 0.00
N GLN A 176 -20.12 -0.53 -1.01
CA GLN A 176 -19.42 -1.66 -1.59
C GLN A 176 -18.62 -1.23 -2.82
N VAL A 177 -17.33 -1.55 -2.84
CA VAL A 177 -16.48 -1.49 -4.04
C VAL A 177 -16.23 -2.90 -4.53
N ILE A 178 -16.57 -3.16 -5.80
CA ILE A 178 -16.33 -4.45 -6.45
C ILE A 178 -15.35 -4.23 -7.58
N LEU A 179 -14.24 -4.97 -7.55
CA LEU A 179 -13.26 -5.01 -8.63
C LEU A 179 -13.35 -6.39 -9.29
N ASP A 180 -13.70 -6.43 -10.58
CA ASP A 180 -13.92 -7.64 -11.38
C ASP A 180 -13.79 -7.29 -12.87
N PRO A 181 -12.98 -8.00 -13.70
CA PRO A 181 -12.11 -9.13 -13.35
C PRO A 181 -10.72 -8.69 -12.87
N VAL A 182 -10.26 -9.32 -11.79
CA VAL A 182 -8.96 -9.08 -11.15
C VAL A 182 -7.92 -10.08 -11.65
N GLN A 183 -6.75 -9.56 -12.04
CA GLN A 183 -5.58 -10.37 -12.41
C GLN A 183 -4.64 -10.62 -11.23
N ASP A 184 -4.49 -9.66 -10.33
CA ASP A 184 -3.52 -9.72 -9.23
C ASP A 184 -3.93 -8.78 -8.09
N VAL A 185 -3.68 -9.22 -6.85
CA VAL A 185 -3.98 -8.50 -5.61
C VAL A 185 -2.74 -8.51 -4.73
N ARG A 186 -2.30 -7.32 -4.29
CA ARG A 186 -1.13 -7.17 -3.43
C ARG A 186 -1.42 -6.22 -2.29
N VAL A 187 -0.97 -6.58 -1.11
CA VAL A 187 -0.97 -5.72 0.07
C VAL A 187 0.47 -5.30 0.34
N LEU A 188 0.72 -4.01 0.25
CA LEU A 188 2.05 -3.42 0.23
C LEU A 188 2.25 -2.61 1.51
N LYS A 189 3.26 -3.00 2.29
CA LYS A 189 3.77 -2.19 3.41
C LYS A 189 4.78 -1.16 2.89
N TRP A 190 5.06 -0.11 3.66
CA TRP A 190 5.89 1.02 3.21
C TRP A 190 7.31 0.66 2.74
N TRP A 191 7.86 -0.46 3.22
CA TRP A 191 9.18 -0.97 2.83
C TRP A 191 9.17 -1.80 1.54
N HIS A 192 7.99 -2.15 1.01
CA HIS A 192 7.89 -2.99 -0.18
C HIS A 192 8.40 -2.23 -1.41
N SER A 193 9.16 -2.91 -2.29
CA SER A 193 9.77 -2.26 -3.47
C SER A 193 8.77 -1.76 -4.52
N LEU A 194 7.55 -2.29 -4.46
CA LEU A 194 6.42 -1.85 -5.29
C LEU A 194 5.51 -0.85 -4.58
N TYR A 195 5.86 -0.45 -3.35
CA TYR A 195 5.10 0.57 -2.65
C TYR A 195 5.19 1.87 -3.44
N PRO A 196 4.06 2.50 -3.79
CA PRO A 196 4.04 3.72 -4.57
C PRO A 196 4.59 4.89 -3.74
N THR A 197 5.60 5.56 -4.29
CA THR A 197 6.24 6.77 -3.75
C THR A 197 5.80 8.00 -4.49
#